data_AF-A0A5M9NME4-F1
#
_entry.id   AF-A0A5M9NME4-F1
#
_cell.length_a   1.000
_cell.length_b   1.000
_cell.length_c   1.000
_cell.angle_alpha   90.00
_cell.angle_beta   90.00
_cell.angle_gamma   90.00
#
_symmetry.space_group_name_H-M   'P 1'
#
loop_
_entity.id
_entity.type
_entity.pdbx_description
1 polymer ?
#
loop_
_entity_poly.entity_id
_entity_poly.type
_entity_poly.pdbx_seq_one_letter_code
_entity_poly.pdbx_strand_id
1 'polypeptide(L)'
;MNLDANTFISGMAAIGAGLAAIGCLGGGIGVGNAAAKAVEGVSRQPEASGKILSTFFVSAALSEVTAIYSLLIALILVFRV
;
A
#
# COMPACT_ATOMS: atom_id res chain seq x y z
N MET A 1 -35.54 6.23 15.85
CA MET A 1 -34.54 6.03 14.77
C MET A 1 -34.34 4.53 14.66
N ASN A 2 -34.98 3.89 13.68
CA ASN A 2 -34.83 2.45 13.49
C ASN A 2 -33.58 2.25 12.63
N LEU A 3 -32.46 1.89 13.27
CA LEU A 3 -31.32 1.38 12.55
C LEU A 3 -31.71 -0.02 12.06
N ASP A 4 -31.98 -0.15 10.77
CA ASP A 4 -32.08 -1.48 10.19
C ASP A 4 -30.70 -2.15 10.22
N ALA A 5 -30.70 -3.48 10.33
CA ALA A 5 -29.47 -4.24 10.48
C ALA A 5 -28.50 -4.02 9.31
N ASN A 6 -29.01 -3.78 8.10
CA ASN A 6 -28.17 -3.57 6.92
C ASN A 6 -27.47 -2.21 6.98
N THR A 7 -28.16 -1.14 7.36
CA THR A 7 -27.55 0.19 7.55
C THR A 7 -26.45 0.16 8.61
N PHE A 8 -26.64 -0.60 9.70
CA PHE A 8 -25.58 -0.79 10.69
C PHE A 8 -24.35 -1.50 10.11
N ILE A 9 -24.57 -2.60 9.37
CA ILE A 9 -23.48 -3.36 8.72
C ILE A 9 -22.73 -2.50 7.72
N SER A 10 -23.42 -1.78 6.83
CA SER A 10 -22.79 -0.90 5.84
C SER A 10 -22.00 0.24 6.50
N GLY A 11 -22.52 0.80 7.60
CA GLY A 11 -21.80 1.80 8.39
C GLY A 11 -20.49 1.27 8.98
N MET A 12 -20.50 0.05 9.52
CA MET A 12 -19.29 -0.61 10.04
C MET A 12 -18.32 -1.01 8.93
N ALA A 13 -18.83 -1.47 7.78
CA ALA A 13 -18.00 -1.80 6.62
C ALA A 13 -17.26 -0.56 6.08
N ALA A 14 -17.90 0.60 6.05
CA ALA A 14 -17.27 1.87 5.65
C ALA A 14 -16.11 2.26 6.59
N ILE A 15 -16.29 2.11 7.91
CA ILE A 15 -15.21 2.33 8.88
C ILE A 15 -14.08 1.32 8.67
N GLY A 16 -14.41 0.04 8.50
CA GLY A 16 -13.44 -1.02 8.22
C GLY A 16 -12.62 -0.76 6.95
N ALA A 17 -13.25 -0.24 5.90
CA ALA A 17 -12.57 0.15 4.66
C ALA A 17 -11.59 1.31 4.88
N GLY A 18 -11.97 2.31 5.68
CA GLY A 18 -11.07 3.40 6.07
C GLY A 18 -9.87 2.91 6.89
N LEU A 19 -10.08 1.96 7.81
CA LEU A 19 -8.99 1.34 8.57
C LEU A 19 -8.08 0.47 7.71
N ALA A 20 -8.62 -0.27 6.74
CA ALA A 20 -7.83 -1.07 5.81
C ALA A 20 -6.84 -0.19 5.00
N ALA A 21 -7.22 1.05 4.66
CA ALA A 21 -6.36 2.00 3.97
C ALA A 21 -5.11 2.42 4.77
N ILE A 22 -5.09 2.23 6.09
CA ILE A 22 -3.89 2.49 6.91
C ILE A 22 -2.72 1.59 6.48
N GLY A 23 -3.00 0.38 5.98
CA GLY A 23 -1.94 -0.51 5.49
C GLY A 23 -1.16 0.05 4.28
N CYS A 24 -1.71 1.04 3.56
CA CYS A 24 -0.99 1.76 2.51
C CYS A 24 0.23 2.54 3.05
N LEU A 25 0.26 2.88 4.34
CA LEU A 25 1.42 3.52 4.97
C LEU A 25 2.67 2.64 4.91
N GLY A 26 2.50 1.32 5.06
CA GLY A 26 3.61 0.36 4.98
C GLY A 26 4.26 0.37 3.59
N GLY A 27 3.42 0.32 2.54
CA GLY A 27 3.87 0.42 1.15
C GLY A 27 4.61 1.73 0.87
N GLY A 28 4.02 2.86 1.25
CA GLY A 28 4.60 4.19 1.02
C GLY A 28 5.94 4.41 1.74
N ILE A 29 6.04 4.02 3.01
CA ILE A 29 7.28 4.13 3.79
C ILE A 29 8.35 3.18 3.22
N GLY A 30 7.98 1.94 2.89
CA GLY A 30 8.89 0.94 2.35
C GLY A 30 9.49 1.36 1.02
N VAL A 31 8.66 1.74 0.05
CA VAL A 31 9.11 2.24 -1.27
C VAL A 31 9.91 3.53 -1.12
N GLY A 32 9.48 4.47 -0.28
CA GLY A 32 10.20 5.73 -0.05
C GLY A 32 11.62 5.52 0.47
N ASN A 33 11.79 4.62 1.44
CA ASN A 33 13.12 4.28 1.96
C ASN A 33 13.99 3.55 0.92
N ALA A 34 13.41 2.60 0.17
CA ALA A 34 14.10 1.91 -0.91
C ALA A 34 14.56 2.88 -2.00
N ALA A 35 13.71 3.85 -2.37
CA ALA A 35 14.02 4.88 -3.35
C ALA A 35 15.16 5.79 -2.88
N ALA A 36 15.13 6.24 -1.63
CA ALA A 36 16.21 7.06 -1.06
C ALA A 36 17.56 6.34 -1.15
N LYS A 37 17.60 5.04 -0.80
CA LYS A 37 18.82 4.22 -0.88
C LYS A 37 19.26 3.95 -2.32
N ALA A 38 18.31 3.81 -3.25
CA ALA A 38 18.62 3.67 -4.67
C ALA A 38 19.26 4.95 -5.22
N VAL A 39 18.73 6.12 -4.88
CA VAL A 39 19.28 7.43 -5.29
C VAL A 39 20.69 7.64 -4.71
N GLU A 40 20.89 7.36 -3.43
CA GLU A 40 22.23 7.38 -2.81
C GLU A 40 23.20 6.39 -3.47
N GLY A 41 22.72 5.20 -3.85
CA GLY A 41 23.53 4.22 -4.56
C GLY A 41 23.96 4.69 -5.94
N VAL A 42 23.01 5.22 -6.72
CA VAL A 42 23.26 5.73 -8.08
C VAL A 42 24.22 6.93 -8.05
N SER A 43 24.08 7.83 -7.08
CA SER A 43 24.98 8.99 -6.97
C SER A 43 26.41 8.60 -6.62
N ARG A 44 26.60 7.53 -5.84
CA ARG A 44 27.92 6.99 -5.47
C ARG A 44 28.55 6.12 -6.55
N GLN A 45 27.75 5.39 -7.32
CA GLN A 45 28.20 4.47 -8.37
C GLN A 45 27.31 4.58 -9.62
N PRO A 46 27.49 5.65 -10.43
CA PRO A 46 26.67 5.87 -11.64
C PRO A 46 26.74 4.72 -12.65
N GLU A 47 27.91 4.08 -12.77
CA GLU A 47 28.15 2.92 -13.63
C GLU A 47 27.33 1.68 -13.26
N ALA A 48 26.89 1.57 -12.00
CA ALA A 48 26.07 0.48 -11.49
C ALA A 48 24.56 0.79 -11.50
N SER A 49 24.16 1.96 -12.02
CA SER A 49 22.78 2.47 -11.96
C SER A 49 21.73 1.47 -12.45
N GLY A 50 21.97 0.79 -13.56
CA GLY A 50 21.04 -0.22 -14.09
C GLY A 50 20.76 -1.36 -13.10
N LYS A 51 21.79 -1.86 -12.42
CA LYS A 51 21.66 -2.95 -11.42
C LYS A 51 20.96 -2.47 -10.15
N ILE A 52 21.26 -1.24 -9.71
CA ILE A 52 20.63 -0.61 -8.55
C ILE A 52 19.13 -0.43 -8.81
N LEU A 53 18.76 0.14 -9.96
CA LEU A 53 17.36 0.34 -10.32
C LEU A 53 16.61 -0.99 -10.49
N SER A 54 17.24 -2.00 -11.09
CA SER A 54 16.63 -3.33 -11.18
C SER A 54 16.32 -3.93 -9.80
N THR A 55 17.22 -3.76 -8.83
CA THR A 55 17.01 -4.24 -7.46
C THR A 55 15.91 -3.42 -6.76
N PHE A 56 15.92 -2.10 -6.96
CA PHE A 56 14.91 -1.19 -6.45
C PHE A 56 13.51 -1.60 -6.92
N PHE A 57 13.29 -1.86 -8.21
CA PHE A 57 11.96 -2.24 -8.72
C PHE A 57 11.46 -3.55 -8.12
N VAL A 58 12.33 -4.54 -7.91
CA VAL A 58 11.96 -5.78 -7.21
C VAL A 58 11.54 -5.48 -5.77
N SER A 59 12.33 -4.68 -5.04
CA SER A 59 11.97 -4.31 -3.66
C SER A 59 10.68 -3.49 -3.58
N ALA A 60 10.47 -2.57 -4.52
CA ALA A 60 9.29 -1.71 -4.57
C ALA A 60 8.03 -2.53 -4.85
N ALA A 61 8.11 -3.46 -5.81
CA ALA A 61 7.00 -4.37 -6.11
C ALA A 61 6.62 -5.24 -4.89
N LEU A 62 7.61 -5.75 -4.15
CA LEU A 62 7.35 -6.52 -2.93
C LEU A 62 6.74 -5.67 -1.81
N SER A 63 7.17 -4.43 -1.67
CA SER A 63 6.61 -3.48 -0.69
C SER A 63 5.14 -3.16 -0.97
N GLU A 64 4.79 -2.98 -2.25
CA GLU A 64 3.43 -2.63 -2.69
C GLU A 64 2.39 -3.75 -2.50
N VAL A 65 2.81 -5.01 -2.34
CA VAL A 65 1.88 -6.13 -2.10
C VAL A 65 0.98 -5.86 -0.88
N THR A 66 1.53 -5.26 0.16
CA THR A 66 0.78 -4.93 1.38
C THR A 66 -0.30 -3.86 1.13
N ALA A 67 0.03 -2.82 0.36
CA ALA A 67 -0.91 -1.77 -0.01
C ALA A 67 -2.02 -2.29 -0.94
N ILE A 68 -1.67 -3.18 -1.88
CA ILE A 68 -2.64 -3.81 -2.78
C ILE A 68 -3.64 -4.67 -2.00
N TYR A 69 -3.20 -5.44 -1.01
CA TYR A 69 -4.12 -6.20 -0.16
C TYR A 69 -5.01 -5.31 0.70
N SER A 70 -4.47 -4.23 1.26
CA SER A 70 -5.26 -3.21 1.96
C SER A 70 -6.35 -2.59 1.08
N LEU A 71 -5.99 -2.21 -0.15
CA LEU A 71 -6.93 -1.70 -1.13
C LEU A 71 -8.00 -2.75 -1.48
N LEU A 72 -7.60 -4.00 -1.72
CA LEU A 72 -8.51 -5.10 -2.03
C LEU A 72 -9.56 -5.29 -0.93
N ILE A 73 -9.14 -5.32 0.34
CA ILE A 73 -10.06 -5.46 1.48
C ILE A 73 -11.01 -4.26 1.56
N ALA A 74 -10.51 -3.04 1.39
CA ALA A 74 -11.35 -1.84 1.38
C ALA A 74 -12.41 -1.90 0.27
N LEU A 75 -12.04 -2.33 -0.95
CA LEU A 75 -12.98 -2.48 -2.06
C LEU A 75 -14.03 -3.56 -1.77
N ILE A 76 -13.63 -4.70 -1.20
CA ILE A 76 -14.58 -5.76 -0.82
C ILE A 76 -15.58 -5.26 0.23
N LEU A 77 -15.11 -4.53 1.23
CA LEU A 77 -15.98 -3.98 2.29
C LEU A 77 -16.97 -2.94 1.76
N VAL A 78 -16.60 -2.14 0.75
CA VAL A 78 -17.48 -1.09 0.21
C VAL A 78 -18.46 -1.63 -0.84
N PHE A 79 -18.03 -2.56 -1.69
CA PHE A 79 -18.80 -2.95 -2.86
C PHE A 79 -19.51 -4.30 -2.73
N ARG A 80 -19.17 -5.11 -1.73
CA ARG A 80 -19.68 -6.48 -1.60
C ARG A 80 -20.42 -6.76 -0.28
N VAL A 81 -20.09 -6.03 0.79
CA VAL A 81 -20.66 -6.19 2.14
C VAL A 81 -21.80 -5.21 2.36
#